data_AF-A0A951CD91-F1
#
_entry.id   AF-A0A951CD91-F1
#
_cell.length_a   1.000
_cell.length_b   1.000
_cell.length_c   1.000
_cell.angle_alpha   90.00
_cell.angle_beta   90.00
_cell.angle_gamma   90.00
#
_symmetry.space_group_name_H-M   'P 1'
#
loop_
_entity.id
_entity.type
_entity.pdbx_description
1 polymer ?
#
loop_
_entity_poly.entity_id
_entity_poly.type
_entity_poly.pdbx_seq_one_letter_code
_entity_poly.pdbx_strand_id
1 'polypeptide(L)'
;MAERSKVRWSQLKVGLLALAAMAIAAVLIFLLTSRQGLFTPYAVLRTFMRDAAGLQSGTPVRLNGITIGYLDKLRLTNSADLRRAVQLDLEVQQKYLTEIPVDSLATIVNSTLLGDKVVNITKGKSSEHVRPDAELPSFQTNDIPELMAGMSNLMMSFQTIVSRLDNMLAGVEQGRGTLGKFLNDPDLYNRSVGVISEAQQLLTDARKGGGT
;
A
#
# COMPACT_ATOMS: atom_id res chain seq x y z
N MET A 1 -68.25 35.68 -35.01
CA MET A 1 -67.81 35.46 -33.60
C MET A 1 -67.36 34.02 -33.30
N ALA A 2 -67.04 33.17 -34.29
CA ALA A 2 -66.75 31.73 -34.07
C ALA A 2 -65.23 31.36 -33.99
N GLU A 3 -64.34 32.35 -33.91
CA GLU A 3 -62.89 32.11 -34.12
C GLU A 3 -62.07 31.98 -32.83
N ARG A 4 -62.53 32.53 -31.69
CA ARG A 4 -61.80 32.48 -30.41
C ARG A 4 -61.78 31.09 -29.75
N SER A 5 -62.75 30.23 -30.03
CA SER A 5 -62.84 28.90 -29.37
C SER A 5 -61.81 27.90 -29.91
N LYS A 6 -61.47 27.97 -31.21
CA LYS A 6 -60.42 27.13 -31.82
C LYS A 6 -59.03 27.41 -31.24
N VAL A 7 -58.71 28.67 -30.95
CA VAL A 7 -57.41 29.07 -30.39
C VAL A 7 -57.24 28.59 -28.94
N ARG A 8 -58.27 28.71 -28.09
CA ARG A 8 -58.23 28.21 -26.70
C ARG A 8 -58.04 26.70 -26.61
N TRP A 9 -58.61 25.94 -27.55
CA TRP A 9 -58.46 24.47 -27.58
C TRP A 9 -57.05 24.04 -28.02
N SER A 10 -56.40 24.82 -28.89
CA SER A 10 -55.00 24.61 -29.26
C SER A 10 -54.05 24.89 -28.10
N GLN A 11 -54.25 26.00 -27.37
CA GLN A 11 -53.40 26.39 -26.24
C GLN A 11 -53.42 25.35 -25.10
N LEU A 12 -54.57 24.74 -24.83
CA LEU A 12 -54.70 23.71 -23.79
C LEU A 12 -54.00 22.40 -24.18
N LYS A 13 -54.02 22.03 -25.46
CA LYS A 13 -53.29 20.85 -25.99
C LYS A 13 -51.78 21.04 -25.92
N VAL A 14 -51.29 22.24 -26.23
CA VAL A 14 -49.86 22.57 -26.14
C VAL A 14 -49.40 22.54 -24.67
N GLY A 15 -50.20 23.09 -23.76
CA GLY A 15 -49.93 23.01 -22.32
C GLY A 15 -49.88 21.58 -21.80
N LEU A 16 -50.83 20.72 -22.21
CA LEU A 16 -50.84 19.30 -21.85
C LEU A 16 -49.62 18.56 -22.39
N LEU A 17 -49.21 18.84 -23.64
CA LEU A 17 -48.01 18.26 -24.24
C LEU A 17 -46.76 18.65 -23.46
N ALA A 18 -46.63 19.93 -23.09
CA ALA A 18 -45.50 20.40 -22.29
C ALA A 18 -45.46 19.75 -20.90
N LEU A 19 -46.62 19.58 -20.24
CA LEU A 19 -46.73 18.87 -18.97
C LEU A 19 -46.34 17.39 -19.09
N ALA A 20 -46.81 16.71 -20.13
CA ALA A 20 -46.45 15.32 -20.40
C ALA A 20 -44.94 15.18 -20.65
N ALA A 21 -44.35 16.09 -21.44
CA ALA A 21 -42.91 16.13 -21.69
C ALA A 21 -42.11 16.35 -20.40
N MET A 22 -42.55 17.27 -19.52
CA MET A 22 -41.93 17.48 -18.21
C MET A 22 -42.04 16.26 -17.30
N ALA A 23 -43.20 15.60 -17.26
CA ALA A 23 -43.39 14.40 -16.45
C ALA A 23 -42.48 13.26 -16.95
N ILE A 24 -42.40 13.06 -18.27
CA ILE A 24 -41.50 12.07 -18.88
C ILE A 24 -40.05 12.42 -18.57
N ALA A 25 -39.64 13.69 -18.72
CA ALA A 25 -38.29 14.13 -18.38
C ALA A 25 -37.95 13.91 -16.90
N ALA A 26 -38.86 14.22 -15.99
CA ALA A 26 -38.69 13.99 -14.56
C ALA A 26 -38.53 12.50 -14.24
N VAL A 27 -39.35 11.64 -14.85
CA VAL A 27 -39.24 10.18 -14.72
C VAL A 27 -37.92 9.68 -15.28
N LEU A 28 -37.49 10.16 -16.45
CA LEU A 28 -36.20 9.76 -17.04
C LEU A 28 -35.02 10.22 -16.21
N ILE A 29 -35.02 11.46 -15.70
CA ILE A 29 -33.99 11.97 -14.80
C ILE A 29 -33.96 11.12 -13.53
N PHE A 30 -35.13 10.82 -12.95
CA PHE A 30 -35.23 9.96 -11.78
C PHE A 30 -34.66 8.56 -12.06
N LEU A 31 -35.05 7.92 -13.17
CA LEU A 31 -34.56 6.59 -13.56
C LEU A 31 -33.05 6.57 -13.87
N LEU A 32 -32.54 7.61 -14.53
CA LEU A 32 -31.11 7.75 -14.85
C LEU A 32 -30.27 8.09 -13.62
N THR A 33 -30.82 8.85 -12.67
CA THR A 33 -30.19 9.14 -11.37
C THR A 33 -30.23 7.92 -10.46
N SER A 34 -31.26 7.08 -10.57
CA SER A 34 -31.42 5.83 -9.82
C SER A 34 -30.54 4.65 -10.29
N ARG A 35 -29.38 4.91 -10.89
CA ARG A 35 -28.39 3.88 -11.23
C ARG A 35 -27.79 3.13 -10.03
N GLN A 36 -28.12 3.52 -8.80
CA GLN A 36 -27.67 2.84 -7.56
C GLN A 36 -28.65 1.78 -7.02
N GLY A 37 -29.75 1.48 -7.74
CA GLY A 37 -30.63 0.37 -7.39
C GLY A 37 -31.62 0.72 -6.28
N LEU A 38 -32.82 1.14 -6.67
CA LEU A 38 -33.93 1.49 -5.75
C LEU A 38 -34.45 0.32 -4.90
N PHE A 39 -33.98 -0.92 -5.12
CA PHE A 39 -34.55 -2.14 -4.55
C PHE A 39 -33.54 -3.17 -4.05
N THR A 40 -32.24 -2.88 -4.11
CA THR A 40 -31.24 -3.72 -3.43
C THR A 40 -31.01 -3.14 -2.05
N PRO A 41 -31.45 -3.80 -0.98
CA PRO A 41 -31.24 -3.28 0.35
C PRO A 41 -29.73 -3.29 0.62
N TYR A 42 -29.18 -2.11 0.87
CA TYR A 42 -27.81 -1.94 1.33
C TYR A 42 -27.79 -1.94 2.86
N ALA A 43 -26.67 -2.36 3.41
CA ALA A 43 -26.32 -2.21 4.81
C ALA A 43 -25.03 -1.41 4.90
N VAL A 44 -24.98 -0.50 5.87
CA VAL A 44 -23.79 0.28 6.13
C VAL A 44 -22.85 -0.55 6.99
N LEU A 45 -21.59 -0.68 6.59
CA LEU A 45 -20.50 -1.17 7.42
C LEU A 45 -19.55 0.00 7.67
N ARG A 46 -19.05 0.12 8.90
CA ARG A 46 -18.14 1.22 9.27
C ARG A 46 -16.73 0.69 9.36
N THR A 47 -15.77 1.44 8.85
CA THR A 47 -14.37 1.13 9.10
C THR A 47 -13.58 2.41 9.33
N PHE A 48 -12.45 2.28 10.01
CA PHE A 48 -11.68 3.40 10.50
C PHE A 48 -10.24 3.27 10.01
N MET A 49 -9.67 4.34 9.46
CA MET A 49 -8.32 4.32 8.88
C MET A 49 -7.54 5.58 9.26
N ARG A 50 -6.20 5.51 9.12
CA ARG A 50 -5.32 6.67 9.38
C ARG A 50 -5.44 7.72 8.29
N ASP A 51 -5.59 7.26 7.05
CA ASP A 51 -5.65 8.08 5.86
C ASP A 51 -6.63 7.45 4.86
N ALA A 52 -7.24 8.32 4.05
CA ALA A 52 -8.17 7.97 3.00
C ALA A 52 -7.79 8.66 1.67
N ALA A 53 -6.53 9.03 1.50
CA ALA A 53 -6.03 9.64 0.27
C ALA A 53 -6.41 8.80 -0.96
N GLY A 54 -6.99 9.47 -1.96
CA GLY A 54 -7.46 8.83 -3.20
C GLY A 54 -8.83 8.14 -3.10
N LEU A 55 -9.48 8.14 -1.93
CA LEU A 55 -10.86 7.69 -1.78
C LEU A 55 -11.85 8.84 -1.96
N GLN A 56 -12.98 8.56 -2.59
CA GLN A 56 -14.07 9.50 -2.82
C GLN A 56 -15.41 8.80 -2.65
N SER A 57 -16.50 9.57 -2.50
CA SER A 57 -17.83 8.98 -2.53
C SER A 57 -18.05 8.25 -3.86
N GLY A 58 -18.59 7.04 -3.78
CA GLY A 58 -18.72 6.11 -4.91
C GLY A 58 -17.50 5.22 -5.16
N THR A 59 -16.41 5.31 -4.39
CA THR A 59 -15.28 4.37 -4.52
C THR A 59 -15.77 2.92 -4.34
N PRO A 60 -15.45 1.99 -5.26
CA PRO A 60 -15.92 0.61 -5.16
C PRO A 60 -15.41 -0.10 -3.90
N VAL A 61 -16.31 -0.83 -3.25
CA VAL A 61 -16.00 -1.76 -2.15
C VAL A 61 -16.07 -3.19 -2.70
N ARG A 62 -14.99 -3.94 -2.51
CA ARG A 62 -14.85 -5.32 -3.00
C ARG A 62 -14.70 -6.31 -1.86
N LEU A 63 -15.26 -7.50 -2.00
CA LEU A 63 -14.97 -8.66 -1.16
C LEU A 63 -14.12 -9.64 -1.97
N ASN A 64 -12.87 -9.84 -1.57
CA ASN A 64 -11.92 -10.70 -2.27
C ASN A 64 -11.87 -10.43 -3.80
N GLY A 65 -11.92 -9.15 -4.19
CA GLY A 65 -11.91 -8.72 -5.59
C GLY A 65 -13.28 -8.60 -6.29
N ILE A 66 -14.38 -9.12 -5.71
CA ILE A 66 -15.74 -8.98 -6.26
C ILE A 66 -16.38 -7.70 -5.74
N THR A 67 -16.88 -6.82 -6.61
CA THR A 67 -17.57 -5.60 -6.17
C THR A 67 -18.89 -5.93 -5.48
N ILE A 68 -19.02 -5.52 -4.23
CA ILE A 68 -20.18 -5.80 -3.37
C ILE A 68 -20.91 -4.54 -2.91
N GLY A 69 -20.32 -3.36 -3.17
CA GLY A 69 -20.79 -2.11 -2.59
C GLY A 69 -19.96 -0.90 -3.01
N TYR A 70 -20.22 0.22 -2.35
CA TYR A 70 -19.57 1.50 -2.61
C TYR A 70 -19.34 2.27 -1.30
N LEU A 71 -18.34 3.15 -1.30
CA LEU A 71 -18.11 4.10 -0.23
C LEU A 71 -19.15 5.22 -0.30
N ASP A 72 -20.01 5.35 0.71
CA ASP A 72 -21.04 6.41 0.75
C ASP A 72 -20.40 7.72 1.22
N LYS A 73 -19.81 7.72 2.43
CA LYS A 73 -19.30 8.92 3.09
C LYS A 73 -17.93 8.69 3.72
N LEU A 74 -17.14 9.77 3.74
CA LEU A 74 -15.89 9.87 4.50
C LEU A 74 -16.01 11.00 5.51
N ARG A 75 -15.56 10.77 6.75
CA ARG A 75 -15.58 11.77 7.82
C ARG A 75 -14.28 11.73 8.62
N LEU A 76 -13.76 12.90 8.96
CA LEU A 76 -12.71 13.00 9.98
C LEU A 76 -13.34 12.75 11.36
N THR A 77 -12.67 11.96 12.17
CA THR A 77 -13.06 11.73 13.57
C THR A 77 -12.19 12.58 14.49
N ASN A 78 -12.69 12.85 15.69
CA ASN A 78 -11.92 13.50 16.76
C ASN A 78 -11.26 12.47 17.69
N SER A 79 -10.98 11.26 17.20
CA SER A 79 -10.39 10.19 17.99
C SER A 79 -8.94 10.50 18.38
N ALA A 80 -8.56 10.19 19.62
CA ALA A 80 -7.16 10.27 20.05
C ALA A 80 -6.28 9.20 19.37
N ASP A 81 -6.88 8.11 18.91
CA ASP A 81 -6.19 7.09 18.13
C ASP A 81 -6.08 7.51 16.66
N LEU A 82 -4.84 7.76 16.21
CA LEU A 82 -4.52 8.10 14.83
C LEU A 82 -4.96 7.03 13.82
N ARG A 83 -5.10 5.76 14.23
CA ARG A 83 -5.63 4.68 13.37
C ARG A 83 -7.09 4.84 13.03
N ARG A 84 -7.80 5.70 13.76
CA ARG A 84 -9.21 5.98 13.56
C ARG A 84 -9.49 7.40 13.10
N ALA A 85 -8.49 8.12 12.60
CA ALA A 85 -8.60 9.51 12.19
C ALA A 85 -9.68 9.73 11.11
N VAL A 86 -9.91 8.76 10.23
CA VAL A 86 -10.95 8.80 9.20
C VAL A 86 -11.94 7.66 9.40
N GLN A 87 -13.23 7.97 9.45
CA GLN A 87 -14.32 7.01 9.38
C GLN A 87 -14.83 6.91 7.93
N LEU A 88 -15.04 5.69 7.49
CA LEU A 88 -15.60 5.35 6.18
C LEU A 88 -16.92 4.61 6.38
N ASP A 89 -17.98 5.13 5.78
CA ASP A 89 -19.30 4.49 5.75
C ASP A 89 -19.42 3.72 4.42
N LEU A 90 -19.32 2.39 4.49
CA LEU A 90 -19.34 1.48 3.33
C LEU A 90 -20.75 0.93 3.13
N GLU A 91 -21.39 1.22 2.01
CA GLU A 91 -22.66 0.61 1.65
C GLU A 91 -22.42 -0.72 0.93
N VAL A 92 -22.80 -1.82 1.57
CA VAL A 92 -22.65 -3.18 1.05
C VAL A 92 -24.02 -3.79 0.82
N GLN A 93 -24.22 -4.47 -0.32
CA GLN A 93 -25.50 -5.14 -0.59
C GLN A 93 -25.77 -6.22 0.47
N GLN A 94 -26.97 -6.24 1.05
CA GLN A 94 -27.29 -7.12 2.19
C GLN A 94 -27.03 -8.61 1.92
N LYS A 95 -27.19 -9.06 0.67
CA LYS A 95 -26.91 -10.45 0.27
C LYS A 95 -25.47 -10.90 0.52
N TYR A 96 -24.52 -9.97 0.63
CA TYR A 96 -23.11 -10.27 0.90
C TYR A 96 -22.76 -10.21 2.39
N LEU A 97 -23.64 -9.74 3.28
CA LEU A 97 -23.33 -9.70 4.71
C LEU A 97 -23.05 -11.10 5.27
N THR A 98 -23.78 -12.10 4.81
CA THR A 98 -23.59 -13.52 5.16
C THR A 98 -22.31 -14.12 4.56
N GLU A 99 -21.56 -13.38 3.76
CA GLU A 99 -20.27 -13.79 3.21
C GLU A 99 -19.09 -13.08 3.86
N ILE A 100 -19.36 -12.12 4.75
CA ILE A 100 -18.37 -11.30 5.43
C ILE A 100 -18.32 -11.71 6.92
N PRO A 101 -17.34 -12.52 7.32
CA PRO A 101 -17.07 -12.81 8.72
C PRO A 101 -16.74 -11.55 9.53
N VAL A 102 -17.02 -11.57 10.84
CA VAL A 102 -16.71 -10.46 11.75
C VAL A 102 -15.21 -10.13 11.87
N ASP A 103 -14.35 -11.09 11.56
CA ASP A 103 -12.89 -10.93 11.54
C ASP A 103 -12.34 -10.55 10.16
N SER A 104 -13.22 -10.18 9.22
CA SER A 104 -12.80 -9.64 7.92
C SER A 104 -12.03 -8.34 8.05
N LEU A 105 -11.06 -8.14 7.15
CA LEU A 105 -10.15 -7.00 7.17
C LEU A 105 -10.42 -6.07 5.99
N ALA A 106 -10.72 -4.81 6.26
CA ALA A 106 -10.82 -3.77 5.26
C ALA A 106 -9.44 -3.14 4.99
N THR A 107 -9.05 -3.07 3.73
CA THR A 107 -7.78 -2.48 3.27
C THR A 107 -8.03 -1.55 2.09
N ILE A 108 -7.17 -0.54 1.94
CA ILE A 108 -7.14 0.29 0.74
C ILE A 108 -6.07 -0.28 -0.17
N VAL A 109 -6.45 -0.60 -1.41
CA VAL A 109 -5.52 -1.14 -2.42
C VAL A 109 -5.66 -0.37 -3.72
N ASN A 110 -4.60 -0.34 -4.51
CA ASN A 110 -4.63 0.19 -5.87
C ASN A 110 -5.29 -0.85 -6.78
N SER A 111 -6.39 -0.49 -7.46
CA SER A 111 -6.99 -1.36 -8.47
C SER A 111 -6.25 -1.28 -9.81
N THR A 112 -5.51 -0.19 -10.06
CA THR A 112 -4.78 0.05 -11.31
C THR A 112 -3.39 0.59 -11.01
N LEU A 113 -2.48 0.46 -11.99
CA LEU A 113 -1.13 1.03 -11.90
C LEU A 113 -1.13 2.57 -11.90
N LEU A 114 -2.24 3.21 -12.29
CA LEU A 114 -2.38 4.66 -12.36
C LEU A 114 -2.82 5.29 -11.03
N GLY A 115 -3.13 4.48 -10.00
CA GLY A 115 -3.40 4.99 -8.66
C GLY A 115 -4.86 4.98 -8.23
N ASP A 116 -5.78 4.41 -9.02
CA ASP A 116 -7.18 4.29 -8.59
C ASP A 116 -7.27 3.42 -7.33
N LYS A 117 -7.77 4.00 -6.23
CA LYS A 117 -7.93 3.31 -4.96
C LYS A 117 -9.29 2.63 -4.89
N VAL A 118 -9.33 1.44 -4.31
CA VAL A 118 -10.54 0.71 -3.97
C VAL A 118 -10.45 0.22 -2.53
N VAL A 119 -11.60 0.07 -1.88
CA VAL A 119 -11.68 -0.57 -0.57
C VAL A 119 -11.86 -2.07 -0.80
N ASN A 120 -10.89 -2.86 -0.36
CA ASN A 120 -10.96 -4.31 -0.43
C ASN A 120 -11.17 -4.91 0.96
N ILE A 121 -12.21 -5.71 1.10
CA ILE A 121 -12.50 -6.51 2.29
C ILE A 121 -11.98 -7.92 2.00
N THR A 122 -11.09 -8.41 2.85
CA THR A 122 -10.60 -9.78 2.81
C THR A 122 -11.42 -10.62 3.78
N LYS A 123 -11.98 -11.73 3.29
CA LYS A 123 -12.77 -12.68 4.08
C LYS A 123 -11.95 -13.24 5.25
N GLY A 124 -12.48 -13.12 6.46
CA GLY A 124 -11.91 -13.74 7.66
C GLY A 124 -12.22 -15.23 7.75
N LYS A 125 -12.00 -15.82 8.93
CA LYS A 125 -12.24 -17.24 9.22
C LYS A 125 -13.35 -17.47 10.23
N SER A 126 -13.89 -16.42 10.84
CA SER A 126 -14.97 -16.55 11.83
C SER A 126 -16.21 -17.18 11.19
N SER A 127 -16.94 -17.97 11.99
CA SER A 127 -18.26 -18.49 11.63
C SER A 127 -19.37 -17.44 11.83
N GLU A 128 -19.08 -16.37 12.58
CA GLU A 128 -19.99 -15.25 12.78
C GLU A 128 -19.84 -14.23 11.67
N HIS A 129 -20.96 -13.76 11.15
CA HIS A 129 -21.03 -12.81 10.06
C HIS A 129 -21.40 -11.41 10.56
N VAL A 130 -20.94 -10.40 9.84
CA VAL A 130 -21.23 -9.01 10.17
C VAL A 130 -22.72 -8.69 10.05
N ARG A 131 -23.18 -7.79 10.91
CA ARG A 131 -24.53 -7.25 10.88
C ARG A 131 -24.52 -5.85 10.24
N PRO A 132 -25.68 -5.33 9.83
CA PRO A 132 -25.78 -3.92 9.48
C PRO A 132 -25.24 -3.03 10.60
N ASP A 133 -24.58 -1.94 10.23
CA ASP A 133 -23.86 -0.99 11.09
C ASP A 133 -22.66 -1.56 11.86
N ALA A 134 -22.24 -2.79 11.58
CA ALA A 134 -21.06 -3.37 12.20
C ALA A 134 -19.78 -2.61 11.81
N GLU A 135 -18.85 -2.54 12.76
CA GLU A 135 -17.50 -2.04 12.51
C GLU A 135 -16.62 -3.18 11.99
N LEU A 136 -15.95 -2.95 10.87
CA LEU A 136 -14.94 -3.85 10.32
C LEU A 136 -13.54 -3.40 10.74
N PRO A 137 -12.70 -4.32 11.27
CA PRO A 137 -11.29 -4.08 11.47
C PRO A 137 -10.62 -3.65 10.16
N SER A 138 -9.72 -2.67 10.23
CA SER A 138 -8.96 -2.22 9.08
C SER A 138 -7.48 -2.55 9.22
N PHE A 139 -6.84 -2.77 8.09
CA PHE A 139 -5.38 -2.86 7.99
C PHE A 139 -4.91 -1.97 6.86
N GLN A 140 -3.95 -1.10 7.15
CA GLN A 140 -3.34 -0.26 6.12
C GLN A 140 -2.09 -1.00 5.61
N THR A 141 -2.15 -1.45 4.36
CA THR A 141 -0.96 -1.93 3.66
C THR A 141 -0.05 -0.73 3.41
N ASN A 142 1.23 -0.85 3.74
CA ASN A 142 2.22 0.19 3.40
C ASN A 142 2.26 0.35 1.88
N ASP A 143 2.12 1.59 1.42
CA ASP A 143 2.14 1.91 0.00
C ASP A 143 3.52 1.54 -0.60
N ILE A 144 3.53 0.94 -1.80
CA ILE A 144 4.77 0.60 -2.54
C ILE A 144 5.78 1.77 -2.60
N PRO A 145 5.36 3.04 -2.78
CA PRO A 145 6.25 4.20 -2.65
C PRO A 145 7.07 4.25 -1.35
N GLU A 146 6.49 3.89 -0.20
CA GLU A 146 7.18 3.92 1.09
C GLU A 146 8.24 2.80 1.19
N LEU A 147 7.94 1.63 0.61
CA LEU A 147 8.92 0.54 0.46
C LEU A 147 10.06 0.93 -0.48
N MET A 148 9.77 1.64 -1.58
CA MET A 148 10.79 2.14 -2.51
C MET A 148 11.68 3.19 -1.85
N ALA A 149 11.10 4.10 -1.07
CA ALA A 149 11.86 5.08 -0.28
C ALA A 149 12.77 4.39 0.74
N GLY A 150 12.25 3.36 1.43
CA GLY A 150 13.05 2.51 2.32
C GLY A 150 14.22 1.83 1.60
N MET A 151 13.98 1.30 0.40
CA MET A 151 15.02 0.66 -0.43
C MET A 151 16.09 1.66 -0.88
N SER A 152 15.70 2.88 -1.26
CA SER A 152 16.65 3.94 -1.62
C SER A 152 17.59 4.27 -0.45
N ASN A 153 17.05 4.36 0.76
CA ASN A 153 17.83 4.60 1.97
C ASN A 153 18.80 3.45 2.29
N LEU A 154 18.37 2.20 2.08
CA LEU A 154 19.24 1.03 2.22
C LEU A 154 20.36 1.04 1.18
N MET A 155 20.07 1.38 -0.08
CA MET A 155 21.07 1.50 -1.13
C MET A 155 22.10 2.59 -0.81
N MET A 156 21.68 3.75 -0.31
CA MET A 156 22.60 4.81 0.14
C MET A 156 23.50 4.36 1.30
N SER A 157 22.93 3.63 2.25
CA SER A 157 23.68 3.08 3.39
C SER A 157 24.70 2.04 2.90
N PHE A 158 24.30 1.17 1.97
CA PHE A 158 25.17 0.17 1.37
C PHE A 158 26.32 0.81 0.58
N GLN A 159 26.02 1.81 -0.27
CA GLN A 159 27.03 2.56 -1.01
C GLN A 159 28.07 3.18 -0.07
N THR A 160 27.61 3.75 1.05
CA THR A 160 28.49 4.34 2.07
C THR A 160 29.43 3.30 2.69
N ILE A 161 28.92 2.10 2.97
CA ILE A 161 29.72 1.00 3.51
C ILE A 161 30.75 0.54 2.47
N VAL A 162 30.33 0.32 1.22
CA VAL A 162 31.22 -0.09 0.13
C VAL A 162 32.33 0.94 -0.08
N SER A 163 31.99 2.23 -0.15
CA SER A 163 33.01 3.28 -0.29
C SER A 163 33.98 3.34 0.90
N ARG A 164 33.54 3.03 2.13
CA ARG A 164 34.46 2.93 3.27
C ARG A 164 35.38 1.72 3.14
N LEU A 165 34.86 0.58 2.69
CA LEU A 165 35.67 -0.62 2.43
C LEU A 165 36.70 -0.39 1.34
N ASP A 166 36.31 0.24 0.22
CA ASP A 166 37.24 0.58 -0.87
C ASP A 166 38.37 1.48 -0.37
N ASN A 167 38.04 2.50 0.44
CA ASN A 167 39.05 3.38 1.04
C ASN A 167 39.96 2.65 2.03
N MET A 168 39.44 1.67 2.78
CA MET A 168 40.26 0.83 3.66
C MET A 168 41.19 -0.08 2.85
N LEU A 169 40.70 -0.74 1.80
CA LEU A 169 41.48 -1.62 0.93
C LEU A 169 42.58 -0.84 0.19
N ALA A 170 42.24 0.33 -0.36
CA ALA A 170 43.23 1.23 -0.96
C ALA A 170 44.29 1.68 0.06
N GLY A 171 43.90 1.90 1.32
CA GLY A 171 44.83 2.15 2.42
C GLY A 171 45.78 0.98 2.65
N VAL A 172 45.27 -0.26 2.65
CA VAL A 172 46.08 -1.48 2.83
C VAL A 172 47.06 -1.68 1.68
N GLU A 173 46.63 -1.55 0.42
CA GLU A 173 47.51 -1.66 -0.76
C GLU A 173 48.63 -0.61 -0.73
N GLN A 174 48.34 0.59 -0.24
CA GLN A 174 49.33 1.67 -0.09
C GLN A 174 50.22 1.52 1.16
N GLY A 175 50.12 0.41 1.90
CA GLY A 175 50.89 0.18 3.12
C GLY A 175 50.49 1.07 4.30
N ARG A 176 49.31 1.69 4.26
CA ARG A 176 48.78 2.56 5.33
C ARG A 176 48.01 1.73 6.36
N GLY A 177 48.07 2.15 7.62
CA GLY A 177 47.49 1.41 8.75
C GLY A 177 48.35 0.22 9.20
N THR A 178 47.98 -0.42 10.31
CA THR A 178 48.76 -1.53 10.91
C THR A 178 48.80 -2.77 10.01
N LEU A 179 47.68 -3.12 9.38
CA LEU A 179 47.59 -4.24 8.44
C LEU A 179 48.34 -3.97 7.13
N GLY A 180 48.22 -2.77 6.55
CA GLY A 180 48.95 -2.38 5.35
C GLY A 180 50.46 -2.36 5.59
N LYS A 181 50.91 -1.80 6.71
CA LYS A 181 52.33 -1.85 7.11
C LYS A 181 52.80 -3.29 7.29
N PHE A 182 52.06 -4.13 8.01
CA PHE A 182 52.44 -5.52 8.23
C PHE A 182 52.56 -6.33 6.94
N LEU A 183 51.63 -6.18 6.00
CA LEU A 183 51.66 -6.90 4.72
C LEU A 183 52.77 -6.41 3.78
N ASN A 184 53.20 -5.16 3.90
CA ASN A 184 54.13 -4.52 2.98
C ASN A 184 55.49 -4.19 3.61
N ASP A 185 55.80 -4.74 4.80
CA ASP A 185 57.06 -4.45 5.51
C ASP A 185 58.19 -5.40 5.04
N PRO A 186 59.20 -4.89 4.30
CA PRO A 186 60.32 -5.69 3.86
C PRO A 186 61.21 -6.17 5.02
N ASP A 187 61.24 -5.48 6.16
CA ASP A 187 62.03 -5.90 7.32
C ASP A 187 61.44 -7.14 8.00
N LEU A 188 60.11 -7.26 8.05
CA LEU A 188 59.44 -8.46 8.54
C LEU A 188 59.74 -9.67 7.65
N TYR A 189 59.70 -9.48 6.33
CA TYR A 189 60.10 -10.53 5.38
C TYR A 189 61.57 -10.94 5.59
N ASN A 190 62.47 -9.96 5.67
CA ASN A 190 63.90 -10.21 5.86
C ASN A 190 64.22 -10.88 7.19
N ARG A 191 63.55 -10.48 8.29
CA ARG A 191 63.69 -11.13 9.60
C ARG A 191 63.15 -12.55 9.58
N SER A 192 62.04 -12.80 8.90
CA SER A 192 61.47 -14.15 8.75
C SER A 192 62.43 -15.08 8.00
N VAL A 193 63.04 -14.60 6.92
CA VAL A 193 64.06 -15.34 6.16
C VAL A 193 65.32 -15.56 7.00
N GLY A 194 65.75 -14.56 7.78
CA GLY A 194 66.88 -14.66 8.70
C GLY A 194 66.70 -15.73 9.77
N VAL A 195 65.53 -15.76 10.41
CA VAL A 195 65.17 -16.78 11.42
C VAL A 195 65.15 -18.18 10.81
N ILE A 196 64.63 -18.33 9.58
CA ILE A 196 64.64 -19.62 8.86
C ILE A 196 66.08 -20.05 8.56
N SER A 197 66.95 -19.13 8.15
CA SER A 197 68.36 -19.39 7.87
C SER A 197 69.13 -19.81 9.13
N GLU A 198 68.94 -19.11 10.25
CA GLU A 198 69.55 -19.47 11.54
C GLU A 198 69.05 -20.83 12.05
N ALA A 199 67.75 -21.11 11.88
CA ALA A 199 67.19 -22.42 12.22
C ALA A 199 67.82 -23.56 11.37
N GLN A 200 68.05 -23.33 10.07
CA GLN A 200 68.74 -24.30 9.22
C GLN A 200 70.21 -24.51 9.61
N GLN A 201 70.91 -23.45 10.02
CA GLN A 201 72.28 -23.55 10.53
C GLN A 201 72.34 -24.34 11.83
N LEU A 202 71.45 -24.07 12.79
CA LEU A 202 71.37 -24.82 14.05
C LEU A 202 71.09 -26.31 13.83
N LEU A 203 70.21 -26.65 12.89
CA LEU A 203 69.95 -28.05 12.52
C LEU A 203 71.16 -28.71 11.86
N THR A 204 71.94 -27.95 11.10
CA THR A 204 73.16 -28.45 10.45
C THR A 204 74.30 -28.67 11.46
N ASP A 205 74.45 -27.76 12.42
CA ASP A 205 75.45 -27.84 13.48
C ASP A 205 75.10 -28.93 14.50
N ALA A 206 73.81 -29.10 14.86
CA ALA A 206 73.36 -30.21 15.68
C ALA A 206 73.61 -31.57 15.01
N ARG A 207 73.46 -31.66 13.68
CA ARG A 207 73.78 -32.87 12.91
C ARG A 207 75.28 -33.15 12.81
N LYS A 208 76.13 -32.12 12.87
CA LYS A 208 77.60 -32.25 12.89
C LYS A 208 78.18 -32.48 14.28
N GLY A 209 77.54 -31.95 15.33
CA GLY A 209 77.97 -32.07 16.73
C GLY A 209 77.56 -33.36 17.45
N GLY A 210 76.67 -34.16 16.85
CA GLY A 210 76.19 -35.44 17.42
C GLY A 210 77.00 -36.69 17.06
N GLY A 211 78.26 -36.52 16.63
CA GLY A 211 79.12 -37.61 16.15
C GLY A 211 80.46 -37.72 16.87
N THR A 212 80.45 -37.90 18.20
CA THR A 212 81.53 -38.50 18.99
C THR A 212 80.93 -39.24 20.18
#